data_AF-A0A2A2TDY0-F1
#
_entry.id   AF-A0A2A2TDY0-F1
#
_cell.length_a   1.000
_cell.length_b   1.000
_cell.length_c   1.000
_cell.angle_alpha   90.00
_cell.angle_beta   90.00
_cell.angle_gamma   90.00
#
_symmetry.space_group_name_H-M   'P 1'
#
loop_
_entity.id
_entity.type
_entity.pdbx_description
1 polymer ?
#
loop_
_entity_poly.entity_id
_entity_poly.type
_entity_poly.pdbx_seq_one_letter_code
_entity_poly.pdbx_strand_id
1 'polypeptide(L)'
;MTEFILSGTEETLKPTITLLVAIYQMLEDRDIGQFVGQPLVENVQTMPHTSRLKLILSSVKSPPLKAPIGQRLIQAEYQIPDINPKKITWQGVKDVCGGSNGFMWGNWLASANLDNGRQMQAYGSNADEADNMMDRMLTLTSAKVLSRGCTELKKVGRRAKGQGLYREPTRVYPVYFYIVNTKRINRVETRMKTEEMVSKKRSKLRGDYLERGTSRIPLYTSKQPPNFSAIMRKALDFSSHDDS
;
A
#
# COMPACT_ATOMS: atom_id res chain seq x y z
N MET A 1 -32.01 -12.38 41.77
CA MET A 1 -32.66 -13.50 41.05
C MET A 1 -33.63 -12.88 40.06
N THR A 2 -33.39 -13.07 38.76
CA THR A 2 -34.26 -12.60 37.69
C THR A 2 -35.28 -13.69 37.40
N GLU A 3 -36.56 -13.37 37.55
CA GLU A 3 -37.68 -14.29 37.31
C GLU A 3 -38.14 -14.15 35.85
N PHE A 4 -38.10 -15.25 35.09
CA PHE A 4 -38.56 -15.28 33.71
C PHE A 4 -39.94 -15.93 33.65
N ILE A 5 -40.97 -15.14 33.31
CA ILE A 5 -42.34 -15.62 33.15
C ILE A 5 -42.59 -15.90 31.67
N LEU A 6 -42.84 -17.15 31.31
CA LEU A 6 -43.19 -17.58 29.95
C LEU A 6 -44.70 -17.90 29.88
N SER A 7 -45.41 -17.27 28.95
CA SER A 7 -46.85 -17.49 28.74
C SER A 7 -47.14 -17.99 27.32
N GLY A 8 -47.83 -19.12 27.19
CA GLY A 8 -48.16 -19.76 25.92
C GLY A 8 -48.81 -21.13 26.10
N THR A 9 -49.21 -21.77 25.01
CA THR A 9 -49.76 -23.13 25.04
C THR A 9 -48.64 -24.16 25.20
N GLU A 10 -48.93 -25.30 25.82
CA GLU A 10 -47.92 -26.33 26.11
C GLU A 10 -47.21 -26.84 24.83
N GLU A 11 -47.97 -26.98 23.73
CA GLU A 11 -47.43 -27.40 22.42
C GLU A 11 -46.39 -26.44 21.85
N THR A 12 -46.47 -25.15 22.17
CA THR A 12 -45.54 -24.12 21.67
C THR A 12 -44.39 -23.87 22.63
N LEU A 13 -44.65 -23.95 23.94
CA LEU A 13 -43.64 -23.71 24.97
C LEU A 13 -42.64 -24.86 25.09
N LYS A 14 -43.06 -26.12 24.99
CA LYS A 14 -42.15 -27.27 25.09
C LYS A 14 -40.98 -27.23 24.11
N PRO A 15 -41.19 -27.08 22.79
CA PRO A 15 -40.06 -27.03 21.86
C PRO A 15 -39.17 -25.80 22.09
N THR A 16 -39.76 -24.67 22.48
CA THR A 16 -39.03 -23.43 22.74
C THR A 16 -38.14 -23.54 23.98
N ILE A 17 -38.66 -24.11 25.07
CA ILE A 17 -37.89 -24.35 26.31
C ILE A 17 -36.76 -25.34 26.04
N THR A 18 -37.02 -26.43 25.32
CA THR A 18 -35.99 -27.41 24.96
C THR A 18 -34.87 -26.78 24.11
N LEU A 19 -35.23 -25.92 23.16
CA LEU A 19 -34.25 -25.16 22.37
C LEU A 19 -33.43 -24.20 23.25
N LEU A 20 -34.07 -23.51 24.19
CA LEU A 20 -33.43 -22.54 25.07
C LEU A 20 -32.49 -23.21 26.07
N VAL A 21 -32.88 -24.38 26.62
CA VAL A 21 -32.02 -25.22 27.45
C VAL A 21 -30.83 -25.75 26.65
N ALA A 22 -31.04 -26.19 25.40
CA ALA A 22 -29.95 -26.64 24.54
C ALA A 22 -28.95 -25.50 24.23
N ILE A 23 -29.45 -24.30 23.94
CA ILE A 23 -28.61 -23.10 23.75
C ILE A 23 -27.85 -22.76 25.03
N TYR A 24 -28.52 -22.83 26.19
CA TYR A 24 -27.91 -22.57 27.49
C TYR A 24 -26.80 -23.56 27.80
N GLN A 25 -27.03 -24.87 27.63
CA GLN A 25 -25.99 -25.91 27.82
C GLN A 25 -24.81 -25.72 26.86
N MET A 26 -25.06 -25.36 25.59
CA MET A 26 -23.99 -25.03 24.64
C MET A 26 -23.17 -23.79 25.03
N LEU A 27 -23.73 -22.88 25.83
CA LEU A 27 -23.07 -21.67 26.31
C LEU A 27 -22.44 -21.85 27.70
N GLU A 28 -23.01 -22.68 28.56
CA GLU A 28 -22.53 -22.94 29.93
C GLU A 28 -21.23 -23.75 29.92
N ASP A 29 -21.11 -24.72 28.99
CA ASP A 29 -19.87 -25.50 28.79
C ASP A 29 -18.82 -24.77 27.94
N ARG A 30 -19.19 -23.65 27.31
CA ARG A 30 -18.22 -22.77 26.65
C ARG A 30 -17.79 -21.71 27.63
N ASP A 31 -16.57 -21.84 28.14
CA ASP A 31 -15.93 -20.80 28.92
C ASP A 31 -15.93 -19.47 28.12
N ILE A 32 -16.90 -18.59 28.37
CA ILE A 32 -17.11 -17.32 27.65
C ILE A 32 -15.94 -16.33 27.95
N GLY A 33 -14.98 -16.73 28.80
CA GLY A 33 -13.67 -16.10 28.93
C GLY A 33 -12.73 -16.34 27.74
N GLN A 34 -13.00 -17.35 26.91
CA GLN A 34 -12.29 -17.57 25.65
C GLN A 34 -12.91 -16.71 24.55
N PHE A 35 -12.96 -15.39 24.78
CA PHE A 35 -12.78 -14.48 23.65
C PHE A 35 -11.53 -14.99 22.93
N VAL A 36 -11.73 -15.46 21.70
CA VAL A 36 -10.68 -15.65 20.72
C VAL A 36 -10.16 -14.25 20.40
N GLY A 37 -9.48 -13.64 21.37
CA GLY A 37 -8.49 -12.65 21.07
C GLY A 37 -7.53 -13.38 20.16
N GLN A 38 -7.59 -13.08 18.86
CA GLN A 38 -6.40 -13.18 18.05
C GLN A 38 -5.24 -12.74 18.94
N PRO A 39 -4.16 -13.53 19.08
CA PRO A 39 -3.07 -13.19 19.96
C PRO A 39 -2.75 -11.71 19.74
N LEU A 40 -2.91 -10.90 20.80
CA LEU A 40 -2.79 -9.43 20.71
C LEU A 40 -1.42 -9.03 20.13
N VAL A 41 -0.45 -9.93 20.24
CA VAL A 41 0.90 -9.87 19.71
C VAL A 41 0.96 -9.94 18.18
N GLU A 42 -0.01 -10.55 17.50
CA GLU A 42 -0.04 -10.66 16.02
C GLU A 42 -0.79 -9.50 15.34
N ASN A 43 -1.66 -8.79 16.06
CA ASN A 43 -2.29 -7.58 15.54
C ASN A 43 -1.40 -6.36 15.80
N VAL A 44 -0.22 -6.34 15.15
CA VAL A 44 0.45 -5.07 14.88
C VAL A 44 -0.45 -4.30 13.94
N GLN A 45 -1.33 -3.46 14.49
CA GLN A 45 -2.17 -2.59 13.69
C GLN A 45 -1.25 -1.72 12.83
N THR A 46 -1.42 -1.81 11.52
CA THR A 46 -0.66 -1.00 10.59
C THR A 46 -0.91 0.48 10.92
N MET A 47 0.12 1.19 11.35
CA MET A 47 0.00 2.62 11.63
C MET A 47 -0.53 3.34 10.37
N PRO A 48 -1.45 4.32 10.51
CA PRO A 48 -1.98 5.04 9.36
C PRO A 48 -0.86 5.68 8.53
N HIS A 49 -0.97 5.59 7.21
CA HIS A 49 0.04 6.12 6.29
C HIS A 49 0.32 7.59 6.56
N THR A 50 1.57 7.92 6.90
CA THR A 50 1.96 9.33 7.00
C THR A 50 2.35 9.83 5.62
N SER A 51 3.23 9.08 4.94
CA SER A 51 3.64 9.34 3.56
C SER A 51 4.11 8.06 2.87
N ARG A 52 3.93 7.99 1.55
CA ARG A 52 4.36 6.87 0.70
C ARG A 52 4.92 7.41 -0.61
N LEU A 53 6.07 6.91 -1.02
CA LEU A 53 6.63 7.14 -2.36
C LEU A 53 6.19 6.00 -3.27
N LYS A 54 5.57 6.35 -4.39
CA LYS A 54 5.21 5.41 -5.45
C LYS A 54 6.14 5.62 -6.64
N LEU A 55 6.85 4.55 -7.01
CA LEU A 55 7.76 4.51 -8.14
C LEU A 55 7.11 3.73 -9.26
N ILE A 56 7.10 4.29 -10.47
CA ILE A 56 6.61 3.63 -11.67
C ILE A 56 7.77 3.43 -12.63
N LEU A 57 8.01 2.17 -12.98
CA LEU A 57 9.01 1.76 -13.97
C LEU A 57 8.34 1.08 -15.15
N SER A 58 8.98 1.13 -16.30
CA SER A 58 8.49 0.51 -17.53
C SER A 58 9.62 -0.16 -18.31
N SER A 59 9.28 -1.20 -19.04
CA SER A 59 10.17 -1.83 -20.04
C SER A 59 10.66 -0.87 -21.13
N VAL A 60 9.93 0.23 -21.36
CA VAL A 60 10.30 1.26 -22.34
C VAL A 60 10.95 2.46 -21.64
N LYS A 61 12.14 2.86 -22.11
CA LYS A 61 12.99 3.88 -21.47
C LYS A 61 12.41 5.29 -21.48
N SER A 62 11.68 5.67 -22.52
CA SER A 62 11.17 7.04 -22.67
C SER A 62 9.76 7.06 -23.27
N PRO A 63 8.92 8.06 -22.92
CA PRO A 63 7.62 8.21 -23.54
C PRO A 63 7.75 8.39 -25.06
N PRO A 64 6.78 7.91 -25.87
CA PRO A 64 5.51 7.31 -25.46
C PRO A 64 5.69 5.88 -24.94
N LEU A 65 5.06 5.56 -23.81
CA LEU A 65 5.12 4.24 -23.16
C LEU A 65 4.23 3.23 -23.90
N LYS A 66 4.60 2.94 -25.14
CA LYS A 66 3.93 1.96 -26.00
C LYS A 66 4.82 0.74 -26.13
N ALA A 67 4.25 -0.43 -25.94
CA ALA A 67 4.98 -1.66 -26.24
C ALA A 67 5.26 -1.74 -27.75
N PRO A 68 6.40 -2.35 -28.14
CA PRO A 68 6.59 -2.79 -29.52
C PRO A 68 5.41 -3.68 -29.96
N ILE A 69 5.06 -3.63 -31.25
CA ILE A 69 3.99 -4.45 -31.81
C ILE A 69 4.25 -5.93 -31.48
N GLY A 70 3.26 -6.60 -30.90
CA GLY A 70 3.35 -8.01 -30.50
C GLY A 70 4.01 -8.27 -29.15
N GLN A 71 4.51 -7.24 -28.46
CA GLN A 71 5.04 -7.35 -27.09
C GLN A 71 4.11 -6.69 -26.08
N ARG A 72 4.15 -7.19 -24.84
CA ARG A 72 3.41 -6.59 -23.72
C ARG A 72 4.25 -5.51 -23.07
N LEU A 73 3.63 -4.37 -22.76
CA LEU A 73 4.25 -3.36 -21.92
C LEU A 73 4.32 -3.89 -20.48
N ILE A 74 5.54 -4.10 -20.01
CA ILE A 74 5.79 -4.40 -18.60
C ILE A 74 5.89 -3.08 -17.83
N GLN A 75 5.11 -2.97 -16.76
CA GLN A 75 5.14 -1.85 -15.83
C GLN A 75 5.29 -2.40 -14.40
N ALA A 76 6.34 -1.97 -13.71
CA ALA A 76 6.58 -2.30 -12.32
C ALA A 76 6.20 -1.12 -11.43
N GLU A 77 5.43 -1.37 -10.38
CA GLU A 77 5.10 -0.37 -9.36
C GLU A 77 5.76 -0.79 -8.05
N TYR A 78 6.49 0.14 -7.45
CA TYR A 78 7.04 -0.03 -6.10
C TYR A 78 6.49 1.02 -5.16
N GLN A 79 6.32 0.61 -3.91
CA GLN A 79 5.74 1.43 -2.87
C GLN A 79 6.67 1.43 -1.67
N ILE A 80 7.16 2.62 -1.31
CA ILE A 80 8.07 2.82 -0.19
C ILE A 80 7.29 3.59 0.89
N PRO A 81 7.01 2.97 2.04
CA PRO A 81 6.35 3.63 3.17
C PRO A 81 7.32 4.52 3.96
N ASP A 82 6.75 5.49 4.68
CA ASP A 82 7.43 6.36 5.66
C ASP A 82 8.75 6.90 5.13
N ILE A 83 8.60 7.73 4.12
CA ILE A 83 9.71 8.27 3.36
C ILE A 83 10.52 9.25 4.20
N ASN A 84 11.85 9.20 4.08
CA ASN A 84 12.71 10.17 4.73
C ASN A 84 12.87 11.43 3.84
N PRO A 85 12.28 12.58 4.21
CA PRO A 85 12.25 13.77 3.35
C PRO A 85 13.65 14.27 2.95
N LYS A 86 14.64 14.09 3.83
CA LYS A 86 16.02 14.55 3.60
C LYS A 86 16.76 13.71 2.57
N LYS A 87 16.37 12.44 2.39
CA LYS A 87 17.03 11.50 1.47
C LYS A 87 16.37 11.46 0.08
N ILE A 88 15.19 12.06 -0.07
CA ILE A 88 14.49 12.09 -1.36
C ILE A 88 15.03 13.26 -2.21
N THR A 89 16.03 12.94 -3.02
CA THR A 89 16.49 13.80 -4.11
C THR A 89 16.05 13.22 -5.44
N TRP A 90 15.89 14.05 -6.47
CA TRP A 90 15.54 13.58 -7.82
C TRP A 90 16.51 12.52 -8.33
N GLN A 91 17.81 12.81 -8.17
CA GLN A 91 18.89 11.90 -8.55
C GLN A 91 18.90 10.64 -7.68
N GLY A 92 18.76 10.78 -6.35
CA GLY A 92 18.74 9.62 -5.44
C GLY A 92 17.61 8.65 -5.73
N VAL A 93 16.39 9.14 -6.03
CA VAL A 93 15.27 8.28 -6.43
C VAL A 93 15.55 7.59 -7.78
N LYS A 94 16.20 8.30 -8.71
CA LYS A 94 16.60 7.73 -10.01
C LYS A 94 17.66 6.64 -9.83
N ASP A 95 18.65 6.85 -8.97
CA ASP A 95 19.74 5.92 -8.70
C ASP A 95 19.26 4.65 -8.01
N VAL A 96 18.32 4.76 -7.08
CA VAL A 96 17.64 3.61 -6.45
C VAL A 96 17.00 2.71 -7.51
N CYS A 97 16.44 3.30 -8.57
CA CYS A 97 15.86 2.59 -9.70
C CYS A 97 16.88 2.07 -10.74
N GLY A 98 18.18 2.09 -10.45
CA GLY A 98 19.23 1.69 -11.40
C GLY A 98 19.66 2.79 -12.38
N GLY A 99 19.29 4.04 -12.12
CA GLY A 99 19.74 5.19 -12.89
C GLY A 99 19.20 5.19 -14.33
N SER A 100 20.03 5.63 -15.27
CA SER A 100 19.71 5.67 -16.71
C SER A 100 19.70 4.29 -17.37
N ASN A 101 20.32 3.29 -16.74
CA ASN A 101 20.42 1.92 -17.24
C ASN A 101 19.26 1.05 -16.80
N GLY A 102 18.50 1.48 -15.78
CA GLY A 102 17.44 0.69 -15.18
C GLY A 102 17.99 -0.50 -14.38
N PHE A 103 17.12 -1.45 -14.07
CA PHE A 103 17.52 -2.71 -13.45
C PHE A 103 16.75 -3.88 -14.09
N MET A 104 17.20 -5.10 -13.83
CA MET A 104 16.57 -6.31 -14.34
C MET A 104 15.46 -6.75 -13.38
N TRP A 105 14.22 -6.63 -13.82
CA TRP A 105 13.03 -7.06 -13.11
C TRP A 105 12.71 -8.51 -13.45
N GLY A 106 12.30 -9.33 -12.48
CA GLY A 106 12.06 -10.74 -12.77
C GLY A 106 11.29 -11.50 -11.69
N ASN A 107 11.60 -12.79 -11.60
CA ASN A 107 10.87 -13.77 -10.80
C ASN A 107 11.33 -13.85 -9.33
N TRP A 108 12.43 -13.22 -8.95
CA TRP A 108 12.86 -13.20 -7.55
C TRP A 108 12.15 -12.08 -6.80
N LEU A 109 11.60 -12.40 -5.62
CA LEU A 109 10.90 -11.47 -4.74
C LEU A 109 11.71 -11.31 -3.45
N ALA A 110 12.29 -10.13 -3.24
CA ALA A 110 12.76 -9.70 -1.95
C ALA A 110 11.62 -9.01 -1.20
N SER A 111 11.45 -9.36 0.07
CA SER A 111 10.44 -8.81 0.96
C SER A 111 11.08 -8.36 2.26
N ALA A 112 10.66 -7.20 2.78
CA ALA A 112 11.14 -6.66 4.04
C ALA A 112 9.95 -6.23 4.88
N ASN A 113 9.85 -6.75 6.11
CA ASN A 113 8.90 -6.30 7.11
C ASN A 113 9.55 -5.17 7.92
N LEU A 114 8.79 -4.12 8.16
CA LEU A 114 9.25 -2.90 8.80
C LEU A 114 8.63 -2.73 10.20
N ASP A 115 9.28 -1.92 11.04
CA ASP A 115 8.85 -1.61 12.41
C ASP A 115 7.48 -0.93 12.51
N ASN A 116 7.05 -0.25 11.45
CA ASN A 116 5.73 0.35 11.30
C ASN A 116 4.59 -0.66 10.97
N GLY A 117 4.88 -1.96 10.97
CA GLY A 117 3.93 -3.02 10.64
C GLY A 117 3.62 -3.14 9.14
N ARG A 118 4.49 -2.62 8.27
CA ARG A 118 4.31 -2.68 6.80
C ARG A 118 5.34 -3.58 6.15
N GLN A 119 4.99 -4.06 4.96
CA GLN A 119 5.88 -4.85 4.12
C GLN A 119 6.25 -4.09 2.86
N MET A 120 7.54 -4.10 2.52
CA MET A 120 8.06 -3.71 1.21
C MET A 120 8.34 -4.94 0.36
N GLN A 121 8.18 -4.80 -0.95
CA GLN A 121 8.43 -5.84 -1.93
C GLN A 121 9.26 -5.27 -3.07
N ALA A 122 10.35 -5.95 -3.42
CA ALA A 122 11.22 -5.64 -4.55
C ALA A 122 11.39 -6.89 -5.41
N TYR A 123 11.44 -6.72 -6.73
CA TYR A 123 11.61 -7.84 -7.66
C TYR A 123 12.92 -7.71 -8.42
N GLY A 124 13.59 -8.82 -8.67
CA GLY A 124 14.85 -8.91 -9.43
C GLY A 124 14.88 -10.11 -10.38
N SER A 125 15.83 -10.14 -11.32
CA SER A 125 16.01 -11.31 -12.19
C SER A 125 16.75 -12.47 -11.51
N ASN A 126 17.51 -12.16 -10.47
CA ASN A 126 18.16 -13.12 -9.57
C ASN A 126 18.01 -12.64 -8.11
N ALA A 127 18.43 -13.49 -7.16
CA ALA A 127 18.35 -13.21 -5.73
C ALA A 127 19.09 -11.91 -5.35
N ASP A 128 20.32 -11.76 -5.84
CA ASP A 128 21.20 -10.63 -5.51
C ASP A 128 20.63 -9.31 -6.02
N GLU A 129 20.05 -9.27 -7.21
CA GLU A 129 19.42 -8.07 -7.76
C GLU A 129 18.16 -7.69 -6.99
N ALA A 130 17.37 -8.67 -6.55
CA ALA A 130 16.18 -8.42 -5.75
C ALA A 130 16.56 -7.82 -4.38
N ASP A 131 17.57 -8.40 -3.71
CA ASP A 131 18.08 -7.89 -2.44
C ASP A 131 18.76 -6.52 -2.60
N ASN A 132 19.59 -6.32 -3.62
CA ASN A 132 20.20 -5.03 -3.93
C ASN A 132 19.13 -3.94 -4.18
N MET A 133 18.05 -4.29 -4.90
CA MET A 133 16.94 -3.36 -5.12
C MET A 133 16.22 -3.03 -3.80
N MET A 134 15.98 -4.03 -2.95
CA MET A 134 15.42 -3.83 -1.62
C MET A 134 16.30 -2.90 -0.78
N ASP A 135 17.59 -3.15 -0.71
CA ASP A 135 18.55 -2.36 0.07
C ASP A 135 18.59 -0.90 -0.42
N ARG A 136 18.57 -0.69 -1.74
CA ARG A 136 18.43 0.66 -2.33
C ARG A 136 17.13 1.33 -1.93
N MET A 137 15.99 0.64 -2.00
CA MET A 137 14.70 1.20 -1.61
C MET A 137 14.64 1.52 -0.12
N LEU A 138 15.27 0.70 0.72
CA LEU A 138 15.37 0.92 2.17
C LEU A 138 16.17 2.18 2.53
N THR A 139 17.08 2.63 1.65
CA THR A 139 17.76 3.92 1.87
C THR A 139 16.80 5.12 1.91
N LEU A 140 15.64 5.02 1.24
CA LEU A 140 14.67 6.11 1.11
C LEU A 140 13.62 6.14 2.23
N THR A 141 13.51 5.07 3.03
CA THR A 141 12.59 5.01 4.18
C THR A 141 13.29 5.46 5.46
N SER A 142 12.51 5.94 6.43
CA SER A 142 12.94 6.12 7.82
C SER A 142 12.62 4.93 8.70
N ALA A 143 11.82 3.98 8.22
CA ALA A 143 11.41 2.79 8.96
C ALA A 143 12.59 1.80 9.14
N LYS A 144 12.62 1.10 10.27
CA LYS A 144 13.62 0.05 10.53
C LYS A 144 13.14 -1.29 9.99
N VAL A 145 14.07 -2.10 9.50
CA VAL A 145 13.77 -3.46 9.02
C VAL A 145 13.74 -4.41 10.20
N LEU A 146 12.64 -5.15 10.35
CA LEU A 146 12.47 -6.21 11.33
C LEU A 146 12.92 -7.57 10.78
N SER A 147 12.47 -7.90 9.56
CA SER A 147 12.81 -9.16 8.91
C SER A 147 12.92 -8.98 7.41
N ARG A 148 13.79 -9.77 6.77
CA ARG A 148 13.99 -9.79 5.33
C ARG A 148 13.92 -11.23 4.83
N GLY A 149 13.36 -11.43 3.64
CA GLY A 149 13.36 -12.72 2.98
C GLY A 149 13.39 -12.55 1.46
N CYS A 150 14.11 -13.42 0.78
CA CYS A 150 14.17 -13.48 -0.68
C CYS A 150 13.65 -14.84 -1.14
N THR A 151 12.78 -14.87 -2.14
CA THR A 151 12.14 -16.10 -2.61
C THR A 151 11.99 -16.09 -4.12
N GLU A 152 12.32 -17.21 -4.75
CA GLU A 152 12.10 -17.42 -6.18
C GLU A 152 10.63 -17.77 -6.46
N LEU A 153 9.99 -17.02 -7.36
CA LEU A 153 8.64 -17.32 -7.83
C LEU A 153 8.70 -18.33 -8.98
N LYS A 154 8.47 -19.60 -8.69
CA LYS A 154 8.41 -20.66 -9.71
C LYS A 154 7.17 -20.55 -10.60
N LYS A 155 7.32 -20.91 -11.88
CA LYS A 155 6.26 -20.92 -12.91
C LYS A 155 5.35 -22.15 -12.77
N VAL A 156 4.61 -22.24 -11.65
CA VAL A 156 3.71 -23.37 -11.34
C VAL A 156 2.28 -22.89 -11.09
N GLY A 157 1.30 -23.73 -11.40
CA GLY A 157 -0.12 -23.50 -11.10
C GLY A 157 -0.71 -22.31 -11.86
N ARG A 158 -1.35 -21.37 -11.14
CA ARG A 158 -1.97 -20.17 -11.74
C ARG A 158 -0.96 -19.31 -12.51
N ARG A 159 0.32 -19.33 -12.14
CA ARG A 159 1.39 -18.59 -12.83
C ARG A 159 1.77 -19.19 -14.18
N ALA A 160 1.52 -20.49 -14.39
CA ALA A 160 1.73 -21.12 -15.70
C ALA A 160 0.60 -20.79 -16.68
N LYS A 161 -0.63 -20.59 -16.19
CA LYS A 161 -1.82 -20.33 -17.01
C LYS A 161 -1.98 -18.87 -17.44
N GLY A 162 -1.38 -17.92 -16.72
CA GLY A 162 -1.52 -16.50 -17.00
C GLY A 162 -0.18 -15.79 -17.21
N GLN A 163 0.05 -15.28 -18.43
CA GLN A 163 1.26 -14.52 -18.80
C GLN A 163 1.55 -13.29 -17.91
N GLY A 164 0.56 -12.78 -17.16
CA GLY A 164 0.75 -11.65 -16.26
C GLY A 164 1.14 -11.98 -14.82
N LEU A 165 1.06 -13.27 -14.42
CA LEU A 165 1.32 -13.70 -13.05
C LEU A 165 2.76 -14.19 -12.86
N TYR A 166 3.40 -14.63 -13.94
CA TYR A 166 4.82 -14.93 -13.97
C TYR A 166 5.59 -13.73 -14.50
N ARG A 167 6.75 -13.45 -13.90
CA ARG A 167 7.59 -12.29 -14.25
C ARG A 167 8.85 -12.81 -14.91
N GLU A 168 8.94 -12.62 -16.22
CA GLU A 168 10.14 -12.97 -16.98
C GLU A 168 11.21 -11.88 -16.79
N PRO A 169 12.49 -12.26 -16.66
CA PRO A 169 13.61 -11.32 -16.60
C PRO A 169 13.53 -10.27 -17.71
N THR A 170 13.20 -9.03 -17.34
CA THR A 170 13.00 -7.91 -18.26
C THR A 170 13.66 -6.68 -17.67
N ARG A 171 14.41 -5.95 -18.50
CA ARG A 171 14.96 -4.66 -18.07
C ARG A 171 13.86 -3.62 -17.97
N VAL A 172 13.79 -2.94 -16.82
CA VAL A 172 12.84 -1.85 -16.57
C VAL A 172 13.56 -0.56 -16.22
N TYR A 173 13.01 0.56 -16.66
CA TYR A 173 13.56 1.90 -16.54
C TYR A 173 12.63 2.79 -15.72
N PRO A 174 13.17 3.73 -14.92
CA PRO A 174 12.36 4.64 -14.13
C PRO A 174 11.64 5.63 -15.03
N VAL A 175 10.31 5.71 -14.87
CA VAL A 175 9.48 6.63 -15.67
C VAL A 175 9.18 7.89 -14.87
N TYR A 176 8.47 7.73 -13.75
CA TYR A 176 8.14 8.84 -12.87
C TYR A 176 7.90 8.31 -11.46
N PHE A 177 7.89 9.24 -10.51
CA PHE A 177 7.41 8.95 -9.16
C PHE A 177 6.44 10.01 -8.70
N TYR A 178 5.73 9.70 -7.62
CA TYR A 178 4.92 10.65 -6.88
C TYR A 178 4.85 10.25 -5.41
N ILE A 179 4.64 11.25 -4.57
CA ILE A 179 4.49 11.10 -3.13
C ILE A 179 3.01 11.22 -2.79
N VAL A 180 2.52 10.24 -2.05
CA VAL A 180 1.18 10.22 -1.46
C VAL A 180 1.33 10.58 0.00
N ASN A 181 0.76 11.71 0.41
CA ASN A 181 0.75 12.17 1.80
C ASN A 181 -0.69 12.10 2.30
N THR A 182 -1.03 11.06 3.05
CA THR A 182 -2.40 10.80 3.49
C THR A 182 -2.90 11.86 4.47
N LYS A 183 -2.02 12.42 5.33
CA LYS A 183 -2.39 13.53 6.22
C LYS A 183 -2.88 14.74 5.43
N ARG A 184 -2.16 15.08 4.36
CA ARG A 184 -2.55 16.18 3.46
C ARG A 184 -3.85 15.86 2.72
N ILE A 185 -4.01 14.64 2.21
CA ILE A 185 -5.24 14.22 1.51
C ILE A 185 -6.46 14.36 2.44
N ASN A 186 -6.35 13.85 3.66
CA ASN A 186 -7.42 13.93 4.65
C ASN A 186 -7.74 15.38 5.00
N ARG A 187 -6.74 16.26 5.15
CA ARG A 187 -6.95 17.69 5.42
C ARG A 187 -7.72 18.39 4.29
N VAL A 188 -7.31 18.15 3.04
CA VAL A 188 -7.98 18.71 1.86
C VAL A 188 -9.42 18.20 1.77
N GLU A 189 -9.64 16.91 2.03
CA GLU A 189 -10.97 16.31 2.03
C GLU A 189 -11.87 16.90 3.12
N THR A 190 -11.37 17.06 4.35
CA THR A 190 -12.13 17.68 5.45
C THR A 190 -12.49 19.13 5.13
N ARG A 191 -11.53 19.93 4.63
CA ARG A 191 -11.79 21.34 4.25
C ARG A 191 -12.86 21.44 3.17
N MET A 192 -12.80 20.59 2.15
CA MET A 192 -13.82 20.55 1.10
C MET A 192 -15.19 20.14 1.63
N LYS A 193 -15.26 19.14 2.52
CA LYS A 193 -16.52 18.76 3.17
C LYS A 193 -17.11 19.93 3.96
N THR A 194 -16.30 20.68 4.68
CA THR A 194 -16.74 21.88 5.40
C THR A 194 -17.25 22.96 4.43
N GLU A 195 -16.51 23.24 3.34
CA GLU A 195 -16.90 24.22 2.32
C GLU A 195 -18.18 23.80 1.55
N GLU A 196 -18.37 22.52 1.28
CA GLU A 196 -19.59 21.96 0.68
C GLU A 196 -20.80 22.09 1.63
N MET A 197 -20.61 21.85 2.95
CA MET A 197 -21.65 22.08 3.96
C MET A 197 -22.04 23.56 4.06
N VAL A 198 -21.07 24.46 4.04
CA VAL A 198 -21.30 25.91 4.14
C VAL A 198 -21.96 26.47 2.88
N SER A 199 -21.56 26.00 1.70
CA SER A 199 -22.01 26.59 0.43
C SER A 199 -23.32 26.02 -0.13
N LYS A 200 -23.86 24.92 0.42
CA LYS A 200 -25.04 24.16 -0.10
C LYS A 200 -24.98 23.83 -1.60
N LYS A 201 -23.84 24.06 -2.27
CA LYS A 201 -23.63 23.69 -3.66
C LYS A 201 -23.13 22.26 -3.64
N ARG A 202 -23.98 21.31 -4.06
CA ARG A 202 -23.55 19.95 -4.38
C ARG A 202 -22.38 20.06 -5.36
N SER A 203 -21.19 19.69 -4.89
CA SER A 203 -20.03 19.55 -5.74
C SER A 203 -20.40 18.66 -6.92
N LYS A 204 -20.25 19.20 -8.13
CA LYS A 204 -20.46 18.43 -9.35
C LYS A 204 -19.35 17.41 -9.39
N LEU A 205 -19.68 16.16 -9.04
CA LEU A 205 -18.94 14.94 -9.31
C LEU A 205 -18.40 14.94 -10.75
N ARG A 206 -17.26 15.59 -11.01
CA ARG A 206 -16.59 15.58 -12.31
C ARG A 206 -15.14 16.04 -12.18
N GLY A 207 -14.21 15.09 -12.35
CA GLY A 207 -12.92 15.33 -12.99
C GLY A 207 -11.72 15.65 -12.11
N ASP A 208 -11.83 16.60 -11.17
CA ASP A 208 -10.63 17.17 -10.51
C ASP A 208 -10.12 16.38 -9.28
N TYR A 209 -10.77 15.26 -8.95
CA TYR A 209 -10.49 14.39 -7.80
C TYR A 209 -9.13 13.63 -7.85
N LEU A 210 -8.20 14.05 -8.72
CA LEU A 210 -6.95 13.35 -9.06
C LEU A 210 -5.66 14.04 -8.62
N GLU A 211 -5.69 15.09 -7.78
CA GLU A 211 -4.50 15.51 -7.00
C GLU A 211 -4.31 14.62 -5.74
N ARG A 212 -4.54 13.30 -5.83
CA ARG A 212 -4.34 12.34 -4.71
C ARG A 212 -2.87 12.06 -4.39
N GLY A 213 -1.95 12.83 -4.96
CA GLY A 213 -0.52 12.76 -4.75
C GLY A 213 0.15 13.99 -5.37
N THR A 214 1.46 14.13 -5.19
CA THR A 214 2.22 15.11 -5.97
C THR A 214 2.01 14.91 -7.47
N SER A 215 2.10 15.99 -8.25
CA SER A 215 2.27 15.89 -9.70
C SER A 215 3.37 14.87 -10.03
N ARG A 216 3.18 14.09 -11.09
CA ARG A 216 4.13 13.06 -11.52
C ARG A 216 5.49 13.72 -11.80
N ILE A 217 6.52 13.33 -11.07
CA ILE A 217 7.89 13.83 -11.26
C ILE A 217 8.59 12.88 -12.23
N PRO A 218 8.95 13.33 -13.44
CA PRO A 218 9.62 12.48 -14.43
C PRO A 218 11.02 12.09 -13.97
N LEU A 219 11.38 10.83 -14.18
CA LEU A 219 12.71 10.25 -13.93
C LEU A 219 13.43 9.87 -15.23
N TYR A 220 12.69 9.71 -16.34
CA TYR A 220 13.26 9.39 -17.64
C TYR A 220 14.12 10.52 -18.23
N THR A 221 13.97 11.76 -17.74
CA THR A 221 14.73 12.92 -18.21
C THR A 221 16.18 12.86 -17.72
N SER A 222 17.11 13.44 -18.49
CA SER A 222 18.52 13.54 -18.10
C SER A 222 18.75 14.62 -17.03
N LYS A 223 17.91 15.66 -17.01
CA LYS A 223 17.98 16.77 -16.07
C LYS A 223 16.76 16.76 -15.13
N GLN A 224 16.99 17.25 -13.92
CA GLN A 224 15.94 17.49 -12.94
C GLN A 224 14.92 18.50 -13.49
N PRO A 225 13.61 18.27 -13.31
CA PRO A 225 12.60 19.22 -13.76
C PRO A 225 12.68 20.52 -12.93
N PRO A 226 12.47 21.70 -13.55
CA PRO A 226 12.70 23.00 -12.89
C PRO A 226 11.76 23.24 -11.71
N ASN A 227 10.56 22.65 -11.74
CA ASN A 227 9.56 22.73 -10.68
C ASN A 227 9.74 21.68 -9.57
N PHE A 228 10.80 20.87 -9.59
CA PHE A 228 11.03 19.80 -8.61
C PHE A 228 10.94 20.29 -7.17
N SER A 229 11.67 21.35 -6.82
CA SER A 229 11.72 21.89 -5.45
C SER A 229 10.35 22.37 -4.96
N ALA A 230 9.57 22.99 -5.84
CA ALA A 230 8.22 23.44 -5.53
C ALA A 230 7.26 22.25 -5.31
N ILE A 231 7.32 21.23 -6.19
CA ILE A 231 6.52 20.00 -6.05
C ILE A 231 6.88 19.29 -4.75
N MET A 232 8.17 19.12 -4.45
CA MET A 232 8.65 18.44 -3.25
C MET A 232 8.28 19.18 -1.97
N ARG A 233 8.35 20.52 -1.95
CA ARG A 233 7.87 21.33 -0.83
C ARG A 233 6.36 21.11 -0.62
N LYS A 234 5.55 21.13 -1.68
CA LYS A 234 4.10 20.83 -1.63
C LYS A 234 3.81 19.38 -1.19
N ALA A 235 4.71 18.44 -1.52
CA ALA A 235 4.60 17.02 -1.21
C ALA A 235 4.82 16.71 0.26
N LEU A 236 5.91 17.28 0.77
CA LEU A 236 6.50 17.02 2.08
C LEU A 236 6.09 18.06 3.11
N ASP A 237 5.10 18.89 2.78
CA ASP A 237 4.50 19.78 3.76
C ASP A 237 3.73 18.95 4.78
N PHE A 238 4.42 18.62 5.87
CA PHE A 238 3.88 17.95 7.05
C PHE A 238 3.45 18.95 8.12
N SER A 239 3.53 20.26 7.85
CA SER A 239 3.26 21.26 8.87
C SER A 239 1.82 21.16 9.38
N SER A 240 1.73 20.91 10.68
CA SER A 240 0.54 20.98 11.52
C SER A 240 0.39 22.39 12.08
N HIS A 241 0.40 23.41 11.21
CA HIS A 241 -0.04 24.74 11.63
C HIS A 241 -1.56 24.76 11.46
N ASP A 242 -2.25 24.26 12.49
CA ASP A 242 -3.68 24.48 12.79
C ASP A 242 -4.09 23.85 14.15
N ASP A 243 -3.14 23.39 14.99
CA ASP A 243 -3.39 23.11 16.42
C ASP A 243 -2.95 24.33 17.24
N SER A 244 -3.69 25.42 17.12
CA SER A 244 -3.65 26.58 18.04
C SER A 244 -5.01 27.24 18.08
#